data_AF-A0A8C6V6G5-F1
#
_entry.id   AF-A0A8C6V6G5-F1
#
_cell.length_a   1.000
_cell.length_b   1.000
_cell.length_c   1.000
_cell.angle_alpha   90.00
_cell.angle_beta   90.00
_cell.angle_gamma   90.00
#
_symmetry.space_group_name_H-M   'P 1'
#
loop_
_entity.id
_entity.type
_entity.pdbx_description
1 polymer ?
#
loop_
_entity_poly.entity_id
_entity_poly.type
_entity_poly.pdbx_seq_one_letter_code
_entity_poly.pdbx_strand_id
1 'polypeptide(L)'
;IKQIAETFKKMISRRDGIRSFGGMSGNSCEGTQHSYSDEEKVAFVNWINKALAKDPDCDHLLPMNPNGDSLFSSVRDGILLCKMINLSQPDTIDERVINTKKLTTFKMRENLVLALNSASAIGCTVVSIDAHDLMAGKPHLVLGLFWQIIKVGLFADIEISRNEGLICLLRDGEQLDHLMSLSPEELLLRWVNYHLRNAGTQTISNFSEDIKDSRAYFYLMDQISPKGGGDFRMSIKIDMSGINERNLDRRAGLMLQQAARLDCRQFVSSQDVTSGNSKLNMAFVANMFNTHPALQRGQLNGLDTSHIEAETREEKTFRNWMNSLGVSPYVNHLYWDLCNGLVILQLLEKVNVSVNWRRVNQPPYPAMGGNMKRLGRDVAHFSLVGIGGQNINQGSSMHTLALLWQLMRRSRDGERIGDQIILNWVNSQLSQKRKDCQISSFKDKKISTSLPVIDLIDVIAPGTVKWDMVKRNERGNLNKEDKLDNAKYAVSLARKIGARVYALPDDLVEVNPKMVLTMFACLMGHGMKRPTAEAHTRILQLPECLCLSYCFEAALL
;
A
#
# COMPACT_ATOMS: atom_id res chain seq x y z
N ILE A 1 33.92 15.58 36.36
CA ILE A 1 34.26 15.56 34.92
C ILE A 1 33.69 14.32 34.20
N LYS A 2 33.95 13.07 34.64
CA LYS A 2 33.36 11.85 34.03
C LYS A 2 31.82 11.78 34.04
N GLN A 3 31.18 12.19 35.16
CA GLN A 3 29.71 12.19 35.29
C GLN A 3 29.03 13.23 34.39
N ILE A 4 29.67 14.37 34.16
CA ILE A 4 29.21 15.41 33.23
C ILE A 4 29.33 14.91 31.79
N ALA A 5 30.43 14.23 31.44
CA ALA A 5 30.63 13.64 30.12
C ALA A 5 29.61 12.54 29.79
N GLU A 6 29.22 11.70 30.74
CA GLU A 6 28.16 10.69 30.54
C GLU A 6 26.77 11.30 30.40
N THR A 7 26.48 12.37 31.15
CA THR A 7 25.22 13.11 31.03
C THR A 7 25.14 13.86 29.70
N PHE A 8 26.27 14.40 29.23
CA PHE A 8 26.40 15.06 27.93
C PHE A 8 26.29 14.05 26.77
N LYS A 9 26.86 12.84 26.91
CA LYS A 9 26.75 11.76 25.91
C LYS A 9 25.32 11.23 25.79
N LYS A 10 24.56 11.16 26.92
CA LYS A 10 23.13 10.83 26.93
C LYS A 10 22.24 11.94 26.33
N MET A 11 22.64 13.20 26.47
CA MET A 11 21.97 14.32 25.79
C MET A 11 22.25 14.33 24.28
N ILE A 12 23.48 14.03 23.85
CA ILE A 12 23.85 13.97 22.43
C ILE A 12 23.26 12.75 21.71
N SER A 13 22.98 11.65 22.42
CA SER A 13 22.33 10.46 21.84
C SER A 13 20.81 10.59 21.67
N ARG A 14 20.18 11.57 22.31
CA ARG A 14 18.79 11.95 22.01
C ARG A 14 18.83 12.93 20.84
N ARG A 15 18.47 12.47 19.64
CA ARG A 15 17.98 13.41 18.63
C ARG A 15 16.69 14.01 19.18
N ASP A 16 16.64 15.33 19.32
CA ASP A 16 15.42 16.05 19.68
C ASP A 16 14.26 15.54 18.80
N GLY A 17 13.14 15.16 19.41
CA GLY A 17 11.96 14.62 18.70
C GLY A 17 11.82 13.09 18.66
N ILE A 18 12.86 12.32 19.00
CA ILE A 18 12.82 10.85 18.94
C ILE A 18 12.63 10.23 20.34
N ARG A 19 11.50 9.56 20.59
CA ARG A 19 11.25 8.79 21.83
C ARG A 19 11.67 7.33 21.66
N SER A 20 12.57 6.84 22.51
CA SER A 20 13.06 5.45 22.51
C SER A 20 12.48 4.62 23.67
N PHE A 21 12.05 3.39 23.42
CA PHE A 21 11.59 2.44 24.45
C PHE A 21 12.25 1.06 24.27
N GLY A 22 12.45 0.33 25.39
CA GLY A 22 12.95 -1.04 25.38
C GLY A 22 11.89 -2.06 24.98
N GLY A 23 12.31 -3.16 24.33
CA GLY A 23 11.42 -4.22 23.84
C GLY A 23 10.58 -4.86 24.97
N MET A 24 9.26 -4.96 24.77
CA MET A 24 8.30 -5.49 25.75
C MET A 24 7.64 -6.81 25.28
N SER A 25 8.29 -7.59 24.41
CA SER A 25 7.74 -8.88 23.94
C SER A 25 8.76 -10.02 23.96
N GLY A 26 8.32 -11.22 24.34
CA GLY A 26 9.16 -12.43 24.38
C GLY A 26 9.66 -12.94 23.01
N ASN A 27 9.18 -12.35 21.90
CA ASN A 27 9.62 -12.68 20.53
C ASN A 27 10.51 -11.60 19.90
N SER A 28 10.76 -10.48 20.58
CA SER A 28 11.75 -9.50 20.15
C SER A 28 13.08 -9.84 20.80
N CYS A 29 14.16 -9.98 20.03
CA CYS A 29 15.51 -10.11 20.57
C CYS A 29 15.71 -9.07 21.69
N GLU A 30 16.01 -9.54 22.90
CA GLU A 30 16.38 -8.68 24.02
C GLU A 30 17.50 -7.73 23.58
N GLY A 31 17.16 -6.45 23.35
CA GLY A 31 18.12 -5.44 22.89
C GLY A 31 17.64 -4.50 21.78
N THR A 32 16.53 -4.77 21.07
CA THR A 32 16.06 -3.85 20.03
C THR A 32 15.36 -2.62 20.65
N GLN A 33 16.01 -1.46 20.58
CA GLN A 33 15.39 -0.17 20.89
C GLN A 33 14.49 0.26 19.72
N HIS A 34 13.20 0.44 19.98
CA HIS A 34 12.28 1.02 18.99
C HIS A 34 12.08 2.49 19.30
N SER A 35 12.14 3.33 18.27
CA SER A 35 11.94 4.77 18.41
C SER A 35 10.92 5.32 17.41
N TYR A 36 10.27 6.43 17.75
CA TYR A 36 9.34 7.13 16.87
C TYR A 36 9.50 8.65 16.99
N SER A 37 9.10 9.37 15.93
CA SER A 37 9.11 10.83 15.87
C SER A 37 7.81 11.40 16.46
N ASP A 38 7.95 12.29 17.45
CA ASP A 38 6.82 13.02 18.02
C ASP A 38 6.21 13.99 16.99
N GLU A 39 7.01 14.52 16.07
CA GLU A 39 6.57 15.38 14.98
C GLU A 39 5.62 14.64 14.04
N GLU A 40 5.98 13.42 13.64
CA GLU A 40 5.12 12.57 12.80
C GLU A 40 3.78 12.27 13.47
N LYS A 41 3.81 12.00 14.79
CA LYS A 41 2.59 11.77 15.58
C LYS A 41 1.66 13.00 15.54
N VAL A 42 2.20 14.18 15.82
CA VAL A 42 1.44 15.44 15.78
C VAL A 42 0.84 15.67 14.40
N ALA A 43 1.64 15.51 13.35
CA ALA A 43 1.23 15.66 11.96
C ALA A 43 0.07 14.73 11.59
N PHE A 44 0.19 13.43 11.91
CA PHE A 44 -0.84 12.44 11.58
C PHE A 44 -2.12 12.66 12.39
N VAL A 45 -2.02 13.00 13.69
CA VAL A 45 -3.21 13.33 14.49
C VAL A 45 -3.97 14.52 13.89
N ASN A 46 -3.27 15.59 13.53
CA ASN A 46 -3.89 16.77 12.94
C ASN A 46 -4.55 16.45 11.58
N TRP A 47 -3.89 15.65 10.75
CA TRP A 47 -4.45 15.18 9.48
C TRP A 47 -5.72 14.36 9.70
N ILE A 48 -5.70 13.39 10.61
CA ILE A 48 -6.85 12.53 10.94
C ILE A 48 -8.02 13.37 11.47
N ASN A 49 -7.75 14.25 12.44
CA ASN A 49 -8.76 15.12 13.03
C ASN A 49 -9.45 15.99 11.98
N LYS A 50 -8.74 16.44 10.93
CA LYS A 50 -9.33 17.19 9.81
C LYS A 50 -10.08 16.27 8.85
N ALA A 51 -9.48 15.16 8.44
CA ALA A 51 -9.99 14.28 7.39
C ALA A 51 -11.23 13.48 7.82
N LEU A 52 -11.29 13.04 9.09
CA LEU A 52 -12.38 12.24 9.63
C LEU A 52 -13.31 13.04 10.56
N ALA A 53 -13.19 14.37 10.60
CA ALA A 53 -13.96 15.25 11.49
C ALA A 53 -15.48 15.05 11.46
N LYS A 54 -16.01 14.57 10.33
CA LYS A 54 -17.44 14.41 10.06
C LYS A 54 -17.85 12.95 9.94
N ASP A 55 -16.95 12.00 10.22
CA ASP A 55 -17.25 10.57 10.14
C ASP A 55 -17.93 10.11 11.45
N PRO A 56 -19.20 9.69 11.40
CA PRO A 56 -19.98 9.39 12.61
C PRO A 56 -19.48 8.16 13.37
N ASP A 57 -18.76 7.25 12.71
CA ASP A 57 -18.20 6.07 13.37
C ASP A 57 -16.91 6.40 14.14
N CYS A 58 -16.33 7.60 13.94
CA CYS A 58 -15.13 8.08 14.60
C CYS A 58 -15.40 9.11 15.71
N ASP A 59 -16.68 9.47 15.95
CA ASP A 59 -17.09 10.49 16.93
C ASP A 59 -16.60 10.18 18.36
N HIS A 60 -16.48 8.90 18.74
CA HIS A 60 -15.97 8.52 20.07
C HIS A 60 -14.44 8.64 20.21
N LEU A 61 -13.73 8.90 19.12
CA LEU A 61 -12.26 9.03 19.08
C LEU A 61 -11.81 10.47 18.81
N LEU A 62 -12.60 11.24 18.07
CA LEU A 62 -12.21 12.54 17.54
C LEU A 62 -12.83 13.71 18.33
N PRO A 63 -12.11 14.84 18.48
CA PRO A 63 -10.73 15.06 18.07
C PRO A 63 -9.72 14.43 19.05
N MET A 64 -8.66 13.82 18.51
CA MET A 64 -7.53 13.33 19.30
C MET A 64 -6.59 14.48 19.70
N ASN A 65 -5.92 14.36 20.84
CA ASN A 65 -4.90 15.33 21.27
C ASN A 65 -3.55 15.04 20.58
N PRO A 66 -3.02 15.95 19.73
CA PRO A 66 -1.77 15.73 19.01
C PRO A 66 -0.53 15.64 19.92
N ASN A 67 -0.58 16.29 21.09
CA ASN A 67 0.55 16.32 22.02
C ASN A 67 0.57 15.12 22.98
N GLY A 68 -0.53 14.37 23.06
CA GLY A 68 -0.68 13.21 23.92
C GLY A 68 -0.35 11.88 23.23
N ASP A 69 -0.67 10.79 23.93
CA ASP A 69 -0.56 9.42 23.44
C ASP A 69 -1.92 8.84 23.01
N SER A 70 -2.96 9.69 22.93
CA SER A 70 -4.34 9.29 22.56
C SER A 70 -4.41 8.64 21.19
N LEU A 71 -3.49 8.96 20.29
CA LEU A 71 -3.37 8.30 18.99
C LEU A 71 -3.26 6.79 19.12
N PHE A 72 -2.38 6.32 20.02
CA PHE A 72 -2.06 4.90 20.15
C PHE A 72 -3.20 4.10 20.77
N SER A 73 -3.97 4.71 21.68
CA SER A 73 -5.18 4.09 22.22
C SER A 73 -6.34 4.10 21.22
N SER A 74 -6.41 5.10 20.32
CA SER A 74 -7.52 5.25 19.37
C SER A 74 -7.50 4.23 18.23
N VAL A 75 -6.37 3.55 18.02
CA VAL A 75 -6.26 2.45 17.04
C VAL A 75 -6.88 1.15 17.55
N ARG A 76 -7.07 1.00 18.88
CA ARG A 76 -7.36 -0.27 19.54
C ARG A 76 -8.61 -1.00 19.02
N ASP A 77 -9.64 -0.27 18.61
CA ASP A 77 -10.88 -0.86 18.10
C ASP A 77 -10.89 -1.17 16.59
N GLY A 78 -9.86 -0.71 15.87
CA GLY A 78 -9.68 -0.87 14.43
C GLY A 78 -10.57 -0.01 13.54
N ILE A 79 -11.53 0.76 14.07
CA ILE A 79 -12.46 1.56 13.26
C ILE A 79 -11.69 2.66 12.54
N LEU A 80 -10.86 3.40 13.27
CA LEU A 80 -10.03 4.48 12.73
C LEU A 80 -9.18 4.00 11.53
N LEU A 81 -8.53 2.84 11.66
CA LEU A 81 -7.72 2.27 10.59
C LEU A 81 -8.55 1.90 9.35
N CYS A 82 -9.72 1.28 9.53
CA CYS A 82 -10.60 0.95 8.42
C CYS A 82 -11.03 2.21 7.65
N LYS A 83 -11.40 3.28 8.36
CA LYS A 83 -11.82 4.55 7.76
C LYS A 83 -10.66 5.26 7.05
N MET A 84 -9.47 5.27 7.65
CA MET A 84 -8.26 5.80 7.01
C MET A 84 -7.93 5.08 5.69
N ILE A 85 -8.11 3.75 5.63
CA ILE A 85 -7.89 2.98 4.40
C ILE A 85 -8.86 3.43 3.30
N ASN A 86 -10.15 3.60 3.61
CA ASN A 86 -11.13 4.10 2.65
C ASN A 86 -10.90 5.56 2.24
N LEU A 87 -10.36 6.40 3.14
CA LEU A 87 -9.94 7.76 2.78
C LEU A 87 -8.80 7.74 1.76
N SER A 88 -7.78 6.89 1.98
CA SER A 88 -6.63 6.81 1.09
C SER A 88 -6.92 6.10 -0.23
N GLN A 89 -7.77 5.07 -0.20
CA GLN A 89 -8.23 4.38 -1.39
C GLN A 89 -9.72 4.03 -1.22
N PRO A 90 -10.62 4.83 -1.83
CA PRO A 90 -12.06 4.61 -1.74
C PRO A 90 -12.48 3.20 -2.15
N ASP A 91 -13.58 2.72 -1.58
CA ASP A 91 -14.18 1.41 -1.86
C ASP A 91 -13.28 0.19 -1.53
N THR A 92 -12.22 0.36 -0.75
CA THR A 92 -11.34 -0.76 -0.34
C THR A 92 -12.01 -1.66 0.70
N ILE A 93 -12.74 -1.07 1.65
CA ILE A 93 -13.47 -1.75 2.72
C ILE A 93 -14.95 -1.38 2.62
N ASP A 94 -15.80 -2.40 2.57
CA ASP A 94 -17.23 -2.24 2.76
C ASP A 94 -17.52 -1.94 4.25
N GLU A 95 -17.96 -0.72 4.54
CA GLU A 95 -18.12 -0.25 5.90
C GLU A 95 -19.19 -1.01 6.70
N ARG A 96 -20.13 -1.69 6.03
CA ARG A 96 -21.15 -2.54 6.68
C ARG A 96 -20.53 -3.73 7.44
N VAL A 97 -19.33 -4.12 7.04
CA VAL A 97 -18.54 -5.21 7.62
C VAL A 97 -17.84 -4.78 8.92
N ILE A 98 -17.60 -3.48 9.10
CA ILE A 98 -16.94 -2.93 10.29
C ILE A 98 -17.86 -3.11 11.51
N ASN A 99 -17.29 -3.62 12.61
CA ASN A 99 -18.00 -3.65 13.87
C ASN A 99 -17.93 -2.26 14.51
N THR A 100 -19.03 -1.52 14.54
CA THR A 100 -19.08 -0.16 15.12
C THR A 100 -19.84 -0.07 16.45
N LYS A 101 -20.58 -1.14 16.83
CA LYS A 101 -21.42 -1.18 18.04
C LYS A 101 -21.08 -2.36 18.95
N LYS A 102 -21.14 -2.14 20.27
CA LYS A 102 -20.88 -3.14 21.33
C LYS A 102 -19.56 -3.88 21.07
N LEU A 103 -18.46 -3.14 21.11
CA LEU A 103 -17.11 -3.61 20.80
C LEU A 103 -16.56 -4.50 21.91
N THR A 104 -16.64 -5.81 21.72
CA THR A 104 -15.89 -6.78 22.53
C THR A 104 -14.46 -6.88 22.02
N THR A 105 -13.53 -7.41 22.82
CA THR A 105 -12.14 -7.68 22.40
C THR A 105 -12.07 -8.50 21.11
N PHE A 106 -13.00 -9.44 20.91
CA PHE A 106 -13.10 -10.23 19.69
C PHE A 106 -13.47 -9.36 18.47
N LYS A 107 -14.49 -8.51 18.58
CA LYS A 107 -14.90 -7.61 17.48
C LYS A 107 -13.84 -6.57 17.13
N MET A 108 -13.14 -6.04 18.13
CA MET A 108 -11.99 -5.14 17.93
C MET A 108 -10.89 -5.84 17.13
N ARG A 109 -10.58 -7.09 17.49
CA ARG A 109 -9.61 -7.91 16.75
C ARG A 109 -10.06 -8.16 15.31
N GLU A 110 -11.34 -8.45 15.06
CA GLU A 110 -11.87 -8.61 13.70
C GLU A 110 -11.71 -7.35 12.85
N ASN A 111 -11.98 -6.16 13.41
CA ASN A 111 -11.77 -4.88 12.72
C ASN A 111 -10.29 -4.68 12.38
N LEU A 112 -9.38 -5.00 13.29
CA LEU A 112 -7.95 -4.88 13.05
C LEU A 112 -7.43 -5.87 12.00
N VAL A 113 -7.95 -7.11 12.00
CA VAL A 113 -7.64 -8.09 10.94
C VAL A 113 -8.16 -7.60 9.58
N LEU A 114 -9.38 -7.06 9.54
CA LEU A 114 -9.95 -6.43 8.35
C LEU A 114 -9.05 -5.28 7.86
N ALA A 115 -8.64 -4.38 8.75
CA ALA A 115 -7.76 -3.26 8.41
C ALA A 115 -6.40 -3.74 7.88
N LEU A 116 -5.73 -4.68 8.56
CA LEU A 116 -4.42 -5.21 8.15
C LEU A 116 -4.47 -5.87 6.76
N ASN A 117 -5.47 -6.74 6.52
CA ASN A 117 -5.63 -7.39 5.23
C ASN A 117 -6.02 -6.41 4.12
N SER A 118 -6.76 -5.35 4.45
CA SER A 118 -7.12 -4.31 3.48
C SER A 118 -5.95 -3.37 3.17
N ALA A 119 -5.14 -3.00 4.18
CA ALA A 119 -3.90 -2.28 3.99
C ALA A 119 -2.92 -3.07 3.10
N SER A 120 -2.81 -4.39 3.33
CA SER A 120 -2.05 -5.30 2.46
C SER A 120 -2.55 -5.28 1.02
N ALA A 121 -3.86 -5.25 0.80
CA ALA A 121 -4.45 -5.26 -0.53
C ALA A 121 -4.22 -3.97 -1.33
N ILE A 122 -3.92 -2.86 -0.65
CA ILE A 122 -3.52 -1.57 -1.27
C ILE A 122 -2.01 -1.38 -1.33
N GLY A 123 -1.22 -2.42 -1.02
CA GLY A 123 0.24 -2.41 -1.17
C GLY A 123 1.03 -2.04 0.08
N CYS A 124 0.39 -1.86 1.24
CA CYS A 124 1.12 -1.62 2.50
C CYS A 124 1.84 -2.90 2.96
N THR A 125 3.06 -2.76 3.45
CA THR A 125 3.83 -3.85 4.06
C THR A 125 3.38 -4.05 5.51
N VAL A 126 2.65 -5.15 5.75
CA VAL A 126 2.09 -5.51 7.07
C VAL A 126 2.63 -6.83 7.64
N VAL A 127 3.67 -7.41 7.03
CA VAL A 127 4.20 -8.74 7.38
C VAL A 127 4.65 -8.85 8.84
N SER A 128 5.06 -7.73 9.46
CA SER A 128 5.57 -7.66 10.82
C SER A 128 4.57 -7.06 11.82
N ILE A 129 3.28 -6.94 11.46
CA ILE A 129 2.27 -6.29 12.29
C ILE A 129 1.09 -7.24 12.53
N ASP A 130 0.84 -7.60 13.78
CA ASP A 130 -0.33 -8.37 14.17
C ASP A 130 -1.42 -7.50 14.80
N ALA A 131 -2.67 -7.99 14.77
CA ALA A 131 -3.79 -7.31 15.42
C ALA A 131 -3.54 -7.07 16.91
N HIS A 132 -2.83 -7.97 17.59
CA HIS A 132 -2.49 -7.80 19.00
C HIS A 132 -1.57 -6.59 19.24
N ASP A 133 -0.60 -6.36 18.35
CA ASP A 133 0.32 -5.22 18.44
C ASP A 133 -0.41 -3.88 18.30
N LEU A 134 -1.40 -3.84 17.40
CA LEU A 134 -2.24 -2.67 17.18
C LEU A 134 -3.23 -2.46 18.34
N MET A 135 -3.80 -3.52 18.90
CA MET A 135 -4.62 -3.43 20.12
C MET A 135 -3.84 -2.88 21.32
N ALA A 136 -2.56 -3.24 21.41
CA ALA A 136 -1.65 -2.72 22.44
C ALA A 136 -1.17 -1.29 22.15
N GLY A 137 -1.44 -0.74 20.96
CA GLY A 137 -1.04 0.61 20.58
C GLY A 137 0.47 0.77 20.43
N LYS A 138 1.20 -0.24 19.95
CA LYS A 138 2.68 -0.16 19.81
C LYS A 138 3.08 1.03 18.91
N PRO A 139 3.74 2.08 19.43
CA PRO A 139 3.85 3.36 18.72
C PRO A 139 4.50 3.30 17.34
N HIS A 140 5.63 2.60 17.21
CA HIS A 140 6.37 2.52 15.95
C HIS A 140 5.62 1.74 14.86
N LEU A 141 4.83 0.72 15.24
CA LEU A 141 4.01 -0.04 14.29
C LEU A 141 2.79 0.76 13.85
N VAL A 142 2.14 1.45 14.79
CA VAL A 142 1.00 2.32 14.49
C VAL A 142 1.42 3.46 13.55
N LEU A 143 2.47 4.21 13.88
CA LEU A 143 2.94 5.33 13.06
C LEU A 143 3.47 4.84 11.70
N GLY A 144 4.17 3.71 11.66
CA GLY A 144 4.64 3.10 10.42
C GLY A 144 3.50 2.70 9.49
N LEU A 145 2.42 2.10 10.03
CA LEU A 145 1.24 1.74 9.26
C LEU A 145 0.45 2.98 8.79
N PHE A 146 0.28 3.98 9.66
CA PHE A 146 -0.39 5.24 9.34
C PHE A 146 0.31 5.96 8.19
N TRP A 147 1.64 6.07 8.25
CA TRP A 147 2.41 6.66 7.17
C TRP A 147 2.19 5.94 5.84
N GLN A 148 2.24 4.60 5.83
CA GLN A 148 2.03 3.83 4.61
C GLN A 148 0.63 4.07 4.02
N ILE A 149 -0.42 4.06 4.85
CA ILE A 149 -1.79 4.33 4.40
C ILE A 149 -1.92 5.76 3.86
N ILE A 150 -1.41 6.76 4.57
CA ILE A 150 -1.44 8.16 4.14
C ILE A 150 -0.70 8.32 2.81
N LYS A 151 0.48 7.71 2.68
CA LYS A 151 1.32 7.76 1.48
C LYS A 151 0.59 7.21 0.25
N VAL A 152 -0.13 6.10 0.39
CA VAL A 152 -0.94 5.52 -0.71
C VAL A 152 -1.94 6.56 -1.23
N GLY A 153 -2.65 7.26 -0.34
CA GLY A 153 -3.63 8.27 -0.75
C GLY A 153 -2.98 9.52 -1.34
N LEU A 154 -1.92 10.03 -0.72
CA LEU A 154 -1.22 11.22 -1.21
C LEU A 154 -0.65 11.03 -2.61
N PHE A 155 -0.17 9.83 -2.94
CA PHE A 155 0.51 9.56 -4.21
C PHE A 155 -0.40 8.96 -5.28
N ALA A 156 -1.67 8.71 -4.96
CA ALA A 156 -2.60 8.05 -5.88
C ALA A 156 -2.75 8.79 -7.22
N ASP A 157 -2.72 10.12 -7.23
CA ASP A 157 -2.91 10.95 -8.43
C ASP A 157 -1.60 11.55 -8.96
N ILE A 158 -0.46 11.18 -8.38
CA ILE A 158 0.87 11.61 -8.81
C ILE A 158 1.43 10.59 -9.80
N GLU A 159 0.68 10.44 -10.89
CA GLU A 159 0.96 9.49 -11.96
C GLU A 159 0.45 10.06 -13.28
N ILE A 160 1.22 9.90 -14.36
CA ILE A 160 0.92 10.51 -15.66
C ILE A 160 -0.42 10.00 -16.22
N SER A 161 -0.74 8.73 -16.04
CA SER A 161 -1.99 8.11 -16.49
C SER A 161 -3.24 8.71 -15.85
N ARG A 162 -3.10 9.31 -14.66
CA ARG A 162 -4.19 9.95 -13.90
C ARG A 162 -4.18 11.46 -14.04
N ASN A 163 -3.00 12.04 -14.23
CA ASN A 163 -2.81 13.47 -14.39
C ASN A 163 -1.88 13.75 -15.57
N GLU A 164 -2.48 13.82 -16.77
CA GLU A 164 -1.78 14.11 -18.03
C GLU A 164 -1.00 15.44 -18.00
N GLY A 165 -1.35 16.37 -17.10
CA GLY A 165 -0.59 17.61 -16.90
C GLY A 165 0.87 17.36 -16.54
N LEU A 166 1.19 16.21 -15.92
CA LEU A 166 2.55 15.81 -15.56
C LEU A 166 3.48 15.64 -16.77
N ILE A 167 2.92 15.46 -17.99
CA ILE A 167 3.71 15.40 -19.23
C ILE A 167 4.51 16.71 -19.43
N CYS A 168 4.03 17.85 -18.94
CA CYS A 168 4.75 19.13 -18.97
C CYS A 168 6.07 19.12 -18.17
N LEU A 169 6.33 18.07 -17.38
CA LEU A 169 7.58 17.89 -16.63
C LEU A 169 8.68 17.19 -17.44
N LEU A 170 8.38 16.80 -18.69
CA LEU A 170 9.36 16.23 -19.62
C LEU A 170 10.44 17.27 -19.94
N ARG A 171 11.70 16.86 -19.85
CA ARG A 171 12.84 17.74 -20.14
C ARG A 171 13.24 17.68 -21.61
N ASP A 172 13.96 18.71 -22.08
CA ASP A 172 14.50 18.73 -23.43
C ASP A 172 15.40 17.51 -23.69
N GLY A 173 15.08 16.73 -24.73
CA GLY A 173 15.80 15.51 -25.11
C GLY A 173 15.51 14.27 -24.25
N GLU A 174 14.58 14.35 -23.29
CA GLU A 174 14.13 13.21 -22.50
C GLU A 174 13.00 12.45 -23.20
N GLN A 175 13.06 11.11 -23.16
CA GLN A 175 11.99 10.26 -23.67
C GLN A 175 10.86 10.13 -22.65
N LEU A 176 9.60 10.11 -23.16
CA LEU A 176 8.40 10.00 -22.32
C LEU A 176 8.42 8.75 -21.42
N ASP A 177 8.93 7.63 -21.93
CA ASP A 177 9.08 6.37 -21.19
C ASP A 177 9.88 6.55 -19.89
N HIS A 178 10.93 7.38 -19.92
CA HIS A 178 11.72 7.65 -18.72
C HIS A 178 10.92 8.46 -17.70
N LEU A 179 10.14 9.45 -18.13
CA LEU A 179 9.26 10.21 -17.25
C LEU A 179 8.18 9.30 -16.62
N MET A 180 7.64 8.36 -17.40
CA MET A 180 6.68 7.35 -16.93
C MET A 180 7.29 6.38 -15.93
N SER A 181 8.59 6.09 -16.02
CA SER A 181 9.27 5.18 -15.09
C SER A 181 9.57 5.77 -13.70
N LEU A 182 9.36 7.07 -13.51
CA LEU A 182 9.69 7.74 -12.26
C LEU A 182 8.73 7.37 -11.13
N SER A 183 9.28 7.31 -9.92
CA SER A 183 8.49 7.24 -8.70
C SER A 183 7.67 8.53 -8.47
N PRO A 184 6.57 8.45 -7.71
CA PRO A 184 5.81 9.64 -7.31
C PRO A 184 6.68 10.70 -6.60
N GLU A 185 7.66 10.29 -5.80
CA GLU A 185 8.61 11.19 -5.13
C GLU A 185 9.46 11.99 -6.13
N GLU A 186 9.96 11.32 -7.18
CA GLU A 186 10.75 11.96 -8.23
C GLU A 186 9.90 12.88 -9.09
N LEU A 187 8.65 12.49 -9.39
CA LEU A 187 7.68 13.35 -10.08
C LEU A 187 7.37 14.61 -9.28
N LEU A 188 7.16 14.49 -7.96
CA LEU A 188 6.96 15.65 -7.09
C LEU A 188 8.17 16.57 -7.08
N LEU A 189 9.38 16.03 -6.99
CA LEU A 189 10.60 16.84 -7.02
C LEU A 189 10.75 17.56 -8.36
N ARG A 190 10.42 16.90 -9.48
CA ARG A 190 10.38 17.52 -10.80
C ARG A 190 9.33 18.61 -10.89
N TRP A 191 8.14 18.38 -10.35
CA TRP A 191 7.05 19.34 -10.32
C TRP A 191 7.42 20.61 -9.54
N VAL A 192 8.01 20.47 -8.35
CA VAL A 192 8.49 21.62 -7.58
C VAL A 192 9.52 22.40 -8.40
N ASN A 193 10.49 21.70 -8.98
CA ASN A 193 11.56 22.33 -9.75
C ASN A 193 11.09 22.98 -11.05
N TYR A 194 10.04 22.46 -11.68
CA TYR A 194 9.39 23.11 -12.82
C TYR A 194 8.90 24.51 -12.43
N HIS A 195 8.16 24.61 -11.32
CA HIS A 195 7.65 25.88 -10.82
C HIS A 195 8.74 26.82 -10.31
N LEU A 196 9.77 26.29 -9.62
CA LEU A 196 10.90 27.11 -9.18
C LEU A 196 11.69 27.73 -10.34
N ARG A 197 11.88 26.99 -11.44
CA ARG A 197 12.49 27.53 -12.67
C ARG A 197 11.65 28.63 -13.28
N ASN A 198 10.33 28.45 -13.34
CA ASN A 198 9.40 29.47 -13.85
C ASN A 198 9.39 30.73 -12.97
N ALA A 199 9.63 30.59 -11.67
CA ALA A 199 9.83 31.71 -10.75
C ALA A 199 11.22 32.37 -10.85
N GLY A 200 12.13 31.84 -11.67
CA GLY A 200 13.49 32.37 -11.81
C GLY A 200 14.39 32.15 -10.59
N THR A 201 14.11 31.12 -9.77
CA THR A 201 14.87 30.81 -8.55
C THR A 201 15.60 29.46 -8.64
N GLN A 202 16.43 29.17 -7.64
CA GLN A 202 17.20 27.93 -7.58
C GLN A 202 16.29 26.71 -7.36
N THR A 203 16.66 25.60 -8.00
CA THR A 203 16.00 24.30 -7.83
C THR A 203 16.47 23.58 -6.57
N ILE A 204 15.64 22.66 -6.08
CA ILE A 204 15.95 21.76 -4.96
C ILE A 204 16.29 20.35 -5.47
N SER A 205 17.00 19.60 -4.65
CA SER A 205 17.41 18.21 -4.89
C SER A 205 16.78 17.22 -3.91
N ASN A 206 16.22 17.71 -2.80
CA ASN A 206 15.62 16.91 -1.74
C ASN A 206 14.58 17.72 -0.93
N PHE A 207 13.70 17.03 -0.20
CA PHE A 207 12.71 17.65 0.70
C PHE A 207 13.21 17.80 2.16
N SER A 208 14.53 17.86 2.37
CA SER A 208 15.17 18.01 3.68
C SER A 208 15.97 19.31 3.76
N GLU A 209 17.28 19.28 3.51
CA GLU A 209 18.15 20.46 3.64
C GLU A 209 17.72 21.63 2.74
N ASP A 210 17.31 21.34 1.50
CA ASP A 210 17.03 22.37 0.50
C ASP A 210 15.72 23.14 0.76
N ILE A 211 14.89 22.69 1.72
CA ILE A 211 13.61 23.33 2.06
C ILE A 211 13.63 24.05 3.42
N LYS A 212 14.70 23.91 4.22
CA LYS A 212 14.74 24.37 5.63
C LYS A 212 14.56 25.86 5.81
N ASP A 213 14.94 26.63 4.80
CA ASP A 213 14.84 28.08 4.81
C ASP A 213 13.49 28.61 4.31
N SER A 214 12.55 27.72 3.96
CA SER A 214 11.20 28.01 3.46
C SER A 214 11.13 28.82 2.14
N ARG A 215 12.26 29.18 1.52
CA ARG A 215 12.24 30.05 0.32
C ARG A 215 11.64 29.36 -0.88
N ALA A 216 12.01 28.11 -1.11
CA ALA A 216 11.43 27.28 -2.16
C ALA A 216 9.89 27.23 -2.02
N TYR A 217 9.37 27.11 -0.80
CA TYR A 217 7.92 27.08 -0.56
C TYR A 217 7.21 28.39 -0.87
N PHE A 218 7.80 29.55 -0.56
CA PHE A 218 7.22 30.84 -0.93
C PHE A 218 7.06 30.96 -2.46
N TYR A 219 8.12 30.69 -3.21
CA TYR A 219 8.08 30.76 -4.67
C TYR A 219 7.14 29.72 -5.28
N LEU A 220 7.17 28.49 -4.77
CA LEU A 220 6.25 27.44 -5.22
C LEU A 220 4.79 27.86 -5.03
N MET A 221 4.42 28.31 -3.83
CA MET A 221 3.05 28.76 -3.54
C MET A 221 2.64 29.93 -4.41
N ASP A 222 3.53 30.89 -4.67
CA ASP A 222 3.22 32.00 -5.56
C ASP A 222 2.96 31.51 -7.00
N GLN A 223 3.73 30.56 -7.51
CA GLN A 223 3.51 29.99 -8.86
C GLN A 223 2.20 29.21 -8.97
N ILE A 224 1.87 28.38 -7.97
CA ILE A 224 0.69 27.51 -8.04
C ILE A 224 -0.61 28.20 -7.60
N SER A 225 -0.51 29.37 -6.98
CA SER A 225 -1.68 30.11 -6.50
C SER A 225 -2.63 30.51 -7.64
N PRO A 226 -3.95 30.32 -7.49
CA PRO A 226 -4.92 30.75 -8.49
C PRO A 226 -4.81 32.24 -8.81
N LYS A 227 -4.58 32.59 -10.09
CA LYS A 227 -4.39 33.98 -10.54
C LYS A 227 -5.70 34.69 -10.95
N GLY A 228 -6.86 34.05 -10.81
CA GLY A 228 -8.16 34.68 -11.06
C GLY A 228 -8.61 34.72 -12.52
N GLY A 229 -8.13 33.80 -13.36
CA GLY A 229 -8.55 33.66 -14.77
C GLY A 229 -8.95 32.23 -15.09
N GLY A 230 -10.14 32.05 -15.69
CA GLY A 230 -10.74 30.76 -16.03
C GLY A 230 -11.34 30.03 -14.83
N ASP A 231 -12.62 29.65 -14.91
CA ASP A 231 -13.36 28.80 -13.96
C ASP A 231 -13.79 29.40 -12.60
N PHE A 232 -14.13 30.70 -12.53
CA PHE A 232 -14.74 31.32 -11.33
C PHE A 232 -13.90 31.20 -10.02
N ARG A 233 -12.64 30.78 -10.09
CA ARG A 233 -11.76 30.65 -8.93
C ARG A 233 -11.28 32.03 -8.48
N MET A 234 -11.55 32.37 -7.22
CA MET A 234 -11.07 33.60 -6.59
C MET A 234 -9.54 33.66 -6.66
N SER A 235 -9.00 34.81 -7.07
CA SER A 235 -7.54 35.02 -7.07
C SER A 235 -7.00 34.97 -5.65
N ILE A 236 -5.98 34.17 -5.39
CA ILE A 236 -5.30 34.11 -4.10
C ILE A 236 -3.89 34.64 -4.29
N LYS A 237 -3.61 35.85 -3.78
CA LYS A 237 -2.27 36.45 -3.84
C LYS A 237 -1.45 36.04 -2.62
N ILE A 238 -0.32 35.38 -2.84
CA ILE A 238 0.63 35.03 -1.78
C ILE A 238 1.38 36.28 -1.31
N ASP A 239 1.47 36.46 0.01
CA ASP A 239 2.31 37.51 0.59
C ASP A 239 3.77 37.03 0.66
N MET A 240 4.62 37.63 -0.16
CA MET A 240 6.04 37.32 -0.27
C MET A 240 6.91 38.10 0.73
N SER A 241 6.35 39.04 1.49
CA SER A 241 7.12 39.88 2.43
C SER A 241 7.87 39.04 3.47
N GLY A 242 7.30 37.90 3.87
CA GLY A 242 7.88 36.96 4.81
C GLY A 242 9.19 36.31 4.37
N ILE A 243 9.51 36.29 3.06
CA ILE A 243 10.72 35.64 2.54
C ILE A 243 12.03 36.27 3.07
N ASN A 244 11.96 37.54 3.46
CA ASN A 244 13.09 38.32 3.98
C ASN A 244 13.25 38.23 5.50
N GLU A 245 12.33 37.54 6.21
CA GLU A 245 12.45 37.30 7.65
C GLU A 245 13.74 36.53 7.94
N ARG A 246 14.55 37.01 8.89
CA ARG A 246 15.88 36.45 9.18
C ARG A 246 15.79 35.18 10.00
N ASN A 247 14.81 35.09 10.91
CA ASN A 247 14.61 33.90 11.72
C ASN A 247 13.88 32.81 10.92
N LEU A 248 14.50 31.65 10.74
CA LEU A 248 13.96 30.58 9.88
C LEU A 248 12.62 30.05 10.39
N ASP A 249 12.44 29.91 11.71
CA ASP A 249 11.19 29.39 12.29
C ASP A 249 10.04 30.38 12.11
N ARG A 250 10.29 31.67 12.33
CA ARG A 250 9.31 32.74 12.03
C ARG A 250 8.97 32.79 10.54
N ARG A 251 9.98 32.67 9.67
CA ARG A 251 9.79 32.62 8.22
C ARG A 251 8.92 31.42 7.82
N ALA A 252 9.20 30.23 8.37
CA ALA A 252 8.39 29.04 8.16
C ALA A 252 6.95 29.24 8.67
N GLY A 253 6.77 29.92 9.80
CA GLY A 253 5.45 30.30 10.31
C GLY A 253 4.67 31.18 9.34
N LEU A 254 5.32 32.20 8.76
CA LEU A 254 4.71 33.06 7.73
C LEU A 254 4.39 32.28 6.45
N MET A 255 5.26 31.36 6.04
CA MET A 255 5.04 30.44 4.92
C MET A 255 3.78 29.59 5.15
N LEU A 256 3.63 29.00 6.33
CA LEU A 256 2.46 28.18 6.68
C LEU A 256 1.16 28.97 6.74
N GLN A 257 1.22 30.26 7.07
CA GLN A 257 0.04 31.15 6.96
C GLN A 257 -0.39 31.31 5.50
N GLN A 258 0.56 31.42 4.56
CA GLN A 258 0.23 31.46 3.13
C GLN A 258 -0.32 30.11 2.66
N ALA A 259 0.24 28.99 3.11
CA ALA A 259 -0.29 27.67 2.79
C ALA A 259 -1.74 27.48 3.29
N ALA A 260 -2.09 28.06 4.43
CA ALA A 260 -3.47 28.02 4.94
C ALA A 260 -4.46 28.76 4.03
N ARG A 261 -4.02 29.83 3.36
CA ARG A 261 -4.86 30.57 2.40
C ARG A 261 -5.16 29.76 1.14
N LEU A 262 -4.31 28.79 0.80
CA LEU A 262 -4.51 27.83 -0.28
C LEU A 262 -5.24 26.55 0.17
N ASP A 263 -5.64 26.46 1.45
CA ASP A 263 -6.12 25.24 2.14
C ASP A 263 -5.12 24.07 2.11
N CYS A 264 -3.82 24.38 1.97
CA CYS A 264 -2.75 23.38 1.89
C CYS A 264 -1.97 23.17 3.19
N ARG A 265 -2.26 23.91 4.28
CA ARG A 265 -1.55 23.78 5.56
C ARG A 265 -1.87 22.47 6.27
N GLN A 266 -1.15 21.41 5.91
CA GLN A 266 -1.25 20.07 6.49
C GLN A 266 0.16 19.46 6.65
N PHE A 267 0.28 18.44 7.50
CA PHE A 267 1.49 17.64 7.77
C PHE A 267 2.68 18.32 8.44
N VAL A 268 2.95 19.61 8.19
CA VAL A 268 4.15 20.29 8.71
C VAL A 268 3.84 21.43 9.68
N SER A 269 4.66 21.54 10.71
CA SER A 269 4.84 22.73 11.55
C SER A 269 6.09 23.52 11.11
N SER A 270 6.28 24.73 11.67
CA SER A 270 7.49 25.53 11.41
C SER A 270 8.78 24.79 11.77
N GLN A 271 8.73 24.01 12.87
CA GLN A 271 9.84 23.20 13.32
C GLN A 271 10.16 22.06 12.36
N ASP A 272 9.15 21.42 11.76
CA ASP A 272 9.34 20.31 10.81
C ASP A 272 9.99 20.76 9.50
N VAL A 273 9.67 21.98 9.08
CA VAL A 273 10.32 22.62 7.92
C VAL A 273 11.77 22.93 8.26
N THR A 274 12.01 23.65 9.36
CA THR A 274 13.37 24.10 9.73
C THR A 274 14.29 22.97 10.19
N SER A 275 13.75 21.86 10.69
CA SER A 275 14.52 20.65 10.99
C SER A 275 14.84 19.82 9.74
N GLY A 276 14.13 20.05 8.63
CA GLY A 276 14.33 19.31 7.37
C GLY A 276 13.73 17.91 7.41
N ASN A 277 12.58 17.72 8.08
CA ASN A 277 11.90 16.42 8.14
C ASN A 277 11.39 16.02 6.74
N SER A 278 12.16 15.19 6.03
CA SER A 278 11.89 14.85 4.63
C SER A 278 10.52 14.21 4.39
N LYS A 279 10.05 13.37 5.33
CA LYS A 279 8.76 12.69 5.23
C LYS A 279 7.61 13.67 5.29
N LEU A 280 7.59 14.56 6.29
CA LEU A 280 6.51 15.52 6.47
C LEU A 280 6.51 16.59 5.38
N ASN A 281 7.70 17.07 4.99
CA ASN A 281 7.83 18.03 3.90
C ASN A 281 7.39 17.45 2.55
N MET A 282 7.69 16.17 2.27
CA MET A 282 7.18 15.48 1.09
C MET A 282 5.66 15.34 1.12
N ALA A 283 5.07 15.00 2.28
CA ALA A 283 3.62 14.93 2.43
C ALA A 283 2.94 16.31 2.22
N PHE A 284 3.56 17.38 2.72
CA PHE A 284 3.11 18.74 2.51
C PHE A 284 3.16 19.15 1.03
N VAL A 285 4.24 18.79 0.31
CA VAL A 285 4.38 19.02 -1.14
C VAL A 285 3.35 18.22 -1.93
N ALA A 286 3.14 16.94 -1.60
CA ALA A 286 2.13 16.10 -2.23
C ALA A 286 0.72 16.67 -2.05
N ASN A 287 0.41 17.16 -0.85
CA ASN A 287 -0.86 17.84 -0.58
C ASN A 287 -1.03 19.12 -1.41
N MET A 288 0.03 19.93 -1.58
CA MET A 288 0.00 21.09 -2.47
C MET A 288 -0.23 20.69 -3.93
N PHE A 289 0.45 19.66 -4.42
CA PHE A 289 0.26 19.15 -5.78
C PHE A 289 -1.19 18.70 -6.00
N ASN A 290 -1.74 17.87 -5.10
CA ASN A 290 -3.11 17.36 -5.22
C ASN A 290 -4.17 18.47 -5.19
N THR A 291 -3.88 19.59 -4.50
CA THR A 291 -4.81 20.72 -4.41
C THR A 291 -4.66 21.69 -5.59
N HIS A 292 -3.43 22.00 -5.97
CA HIS A 292 -3.09 23.00 -6.99
C HIS A 292 -1.93 22.53 -7.88
N PRO A 293 -2.16 21.60 -8.85
CA PRO A 293 -1.09 21.13 -9.74
C PRO A 293 -0.48 22.26 -10.59
N ALA A 294 -1.32 23.19 -11.05
CA ALA A 294 -0.94 24.36 -11.85
C ALA A 294 -0.10 24.07 -13.11
N LEU A 295 -0.36 22.94 -13.79
CA LEU A 295 0.30 22.56 -15.05
C LEU A 295 -0.56 23.00 -16.24
N GLN A 296 -0.01 23.82 -17.14
CA GLN A 296 -0.73 24.36 -18.29
C GLN A 296 -0.77 23.36 -19.44
N ARG A 297 -1.98 22.86 -19.78
CA ARG A 297 -2.20 21.88 -20.86
C ARG A 297 -1.79 22.37 -22.27
N GLY A 298 -1.63 23.68 -22.47
CA GLY A 298 -1.34 24.27 -23.78
C GLY A 298 0.02 23.87 -24.39
N GLN A 299 0.94 23.32 -23.59
CA GLN A 299 2.24 22.84 -24.07
C GLN A 299 2.23 21.39 -24.61
N LEU A 300 1.09 20.69 -24.58
CA LEU A 300 0.98 19.30 -25.04
C LEU A 300 0.84 19.17 -26.57
N ASN A 301 0.77 20.28 -27.31
CA ASN A 301 0.56 20.28 -28.75
C ASN A 301 1.72 19.57 -29.49
N GLY A 302 1.49 18.34 -29.94
CA GLY A 302 2.41 17.57 -30.78
C GLY A 302 3.01 16.31 -30.13
N LEU A 303 2.73 16.05 -28.84
CA LEU A 303 3.11 14.79 -28.19
C LEU A 303 2.02 13.74 -28.43
N ASP A 304 2.41 12.57 -28.94
CA ASP A 304 1.51 11.43 -29.09
C ASP A 304 1.24 10.80 -27.72
N THR A 305 0.11 11.17 -27.12
CA THR A 305 -0.35 10.63 -25.83
C THR A 305 -1.08 9.29 -25.96
N SER A 306 -1.25 8.76 -27.17
CA SER A 306 -1.99 7.51 -27.41
C SER A 306 -1.33 6.28 -26.76
N HIS A 307 -0.04 6.36 -26.44
CA HIS A 307 0.72 5.31 -25.76
C HIS A 307 0.65 5.33 -24.23
N ILE A 308 -0.03 6.31 -23.62
CA ILE A 308 -0.19 6.39 -22.16
C ILE A 308 -1.34 5.48 -21.76
N GLU A 309 -1.04 4.18 -21.63
CA GLU A 309 -2.00 3.20 -21.10
C GLU A 309 -2.04 3.29 -19.57
N ALA A 310 -3.25 3.35 -19.01
CA ALA A 310 -3.43 3.29 -17.56
C ALA A 310 -3.14 1.90 -17.03
N GLU A 311 -2.59 1.83 -15.82
CA GLU A 311 -2.34 0.56 -15.12
C GLU A 311 -3.60 -0.31 -15.10
N THR A 312 -3.47 -1.55 -15.59
CA THR A 312 -4.59 -2.49 -15.59
C THR A 312 -4.89 -3.01 -14.18
N ARG A 313 -6.11 -3.51 -13.94
CA ARG A 313 -6.47 -4.09 -12.62
C ARG A 313 -5.56 -5.27 -12.23
N GLU A 314 -5.14 -6.08 -13.19
CA GLU A 314 -4.24 -7.21 -12.97
C GLU A 314 -2.84 -6.71 -12.57
N GLU A 315 -2.32 -5.70 -13.26
CA GLU A 315 -1.06 -5.03 -12.92
C GLU A 315 -1.08 -4.47 -11.49
N LYS A 316 -2.11 -3.66 -11.17
CA LYS A 316 -2.28 -3.10 -9.83
C LYS A 316 -2.32 -4.16 -8.74
N THR A 317 -3.01 -5.27 -9.01
CA THR A 317 -3.09 -6.40 -8.08
C THR A 317 -1.71 -7.01 -7.83
N PHE A 318 -0.93 -7.27 -8.88
CA PHE A 318 0.41 -7.82 -8.72
C PHE A 318 1.35 -6.86 -8.01
N ARG A 319 1.31 -5.57 -8.36
CA ARG A 319 2.10 -4.53 -7.69
C ARG A 319 1.81 -4.49 -6.19
N ASN A 320 0.53 -4.40 -5.82
CA ASN A 320 0.12 -4.38 -4.41
C ASN A 320 0.49 -5.68 -3.68
N TRP A 321 0.35 -6.83 -4.34
CA TRP A 321 0.78 -8.11 -3.78
C TRP A 321 2.29 -8.12 -3.49
N MET A 322 3.13 -7.73 -4.45
CA MET A 322 4.59 -7.70 -4.24
C MET A 322 4.99 -6.73 -3.13
N ASN A 323 4.48 -5.49 -3.16
CA ASN A 323 4.80 -4.47 -2.16
C ASN A 323 4.35 -4.88 -0.75
N SER A 324 3.21 -5.57 -0.64
CA SER A 324 2.74 -6.08 0.65
C SER A 324 3.63 -7.17 1.26
N LEU A 325 4.44 -7.86 0.45
CA LEU A 325 5.45 -8.82 0.92
C LEU A 325 6.76 -8.15 1.40
N GLY A 326 6.87 -6.83 1.24
CA GLY A 326 8.02 -6.03 1.65
C GLY A 326 9.24 -6.23 0.74
N VAL A 327 9.03 -6.23 -0.58
CA VAL A 327 10.13 -6.21 -1.55
C VAL A 327 10.85 -4.85 -1.56
N SER A 328 12.12 -4.84 -1.94
CA SER A 328 12.95 -3.63 -2.04
C SER A 328 13.81 -3.66 -3.31
N PRO A 329 13.77 -2.66 -4.20
CA PRO A 329 13.02 -1.40 -4.07
C PRO A 329 11.50 -1.60 -4.15
N TYR A 330 10.76 -0.59 -3.71
CA TYR A 330 9.30 -0.55 -3.82
C TYR A 330 8.91 -0.50 -5.30
N VAL A 331 7.91 -1.30 -5.68
CA VAL A 331 7.47 -1.37 -7.08
C VAL A 331 6.42 -0.30 -7.34
N ASN A 332 6.75 0.66 -8.20
CA ASN A 332 5.83 1.65 -8.75
C ASN A 332 5.34 1.22 -10.13
N HIS A 333 6.25 0.73 -10.98
CA HIS A 333 5.99 0.40 -12.39
C HIS A 333 6.48 -1.01 -12.73
N LEU A 334 5.54 -1.93 -12.94
CA LEU A 334 5.86 -3.35 -13.11
C LEU A 334 6.90 -3.65 -14.19
N TYR A 335 6.77 -3.02 -15.35
CA TYR A 335 7.59 -3.33 -16.52
C TYR A 335 8.92 -2.59 -16.56
N TRP A 336 9.21 -1.77 -15.55
CA TRP A 336 10.49 -1.09 -15.38
C TRP A 336 11.23 -1.61 -14.16
N ASP A 337 10.54 -1.68 -13.01
CA ASP A 337 11.15 -2.03 -11.73
C ASP A 337 11.58 -3.50 -11.65
N LEU A 338 10.99 -4.38 -12.47
CA LEU A 338 11.31 -5.80 -12.51
C LEU A 338 12.40 -6.16 -13.52
N CYS A 339 12.81 -5.23 -14.41
CA CYS A 339 13.73 -5.51 -15.52
C CYS A 339 15.12 -5.99 -15.08
N ASN A 340 15.55 -5.62 -13.88
CA ASN A 340 16.82 -6.07 -13.32
C ASN A 340 16.73 -7.40 -12.55
N GLY A 341 15.52 -7.93 -12.35
CA GLY A 341 15.28 -9.22 -11.69
C GLY A 341 15.34 -9.23 -10.17
N LEU A 342 15.81 -8.16 -9.52
CA LEU A 342 16.05 -8.16 -8.08
C LEU A 342 14.77 -8.43 -7.28
N VAL A 343 13.68 -7.76 -7.63
CA VAL A 343 12.36 -7.96 -6.99
C VAL A 343 11.86 -9.40 -7.21
N ILE A 344 12.01 -9.93 -8.43
CA ILE A 344 11.60 -11.31 -8.76
C ILE A 344 12.36 -12.33 -7.90
N LEU A 345 13.66 -12.12 -7.70
CA LEU A 345 14.48 -12.98 -6.86
C LEU A 345 14.04 -12.92 -5.38
N GLN A 346 13.68 -11.75 -4.87
CA GLN A 346 13.11 -11.65 -3.52
C GLN A 346 11.78 -12.38 -3.41
N LEU A 347 10.91 -12.28 -4.42
CA LEU A 347 9.65 -13.00 -4.44
C LEU A 347 9.85 -14.52 -4.42
N LEU A 348 10.87 -15.05 -5.09
CA LEU A 348 11.20 -16.47 -5.03
C LEU A 348 11.44 -16.94 -3.59
N GLU A 349 12.20 -16.19 -2.81
CA GLU A 349 12.42 -16.51 -1.39
C GLU A 349 11.11 -16.43 -0.60
N LYS A 350 10.27 -15.42 -0.86
CA LYS A 350 8.95 -15.27 -0.22
C LYS A 350 8.00 -16.44 -0.54
N VAL A 351 8.24 -17.19 -1.62
CA VAL A 351 7.49 -18.39 -2.00
C VAL A 351 8.25 -19.70 -1.75
N ASN A 352 9.22 -19.66 -0.82
CA ASN A 352 10.03 -20.80 -0.39
C ASN A 352 10.83 -21.45 -1.53
N VAL A 353 11.39 -20.64 -2.43
CA VAL A 353 12.38 -21.07 -3.43
C VAL A 353 13.70 -20.42 -3.07
N SER A 354 14.74 -21.23 -2.81
CA SER A 354 16.04 -20.71 -2.38
C SER A 354 16.71 -19.92 -3.51
N VAL A 355 17.27 -18.76 -3.19
CA VAL A 355 18.07 -17.95 -4.12
C VAL A 355 19.52 -17.88 -3.64
N ASN A 356 20.45 -18.14 -4.55
CA ASN A 356 21.88 -17.99 -4.25
C ASN A 356 22.33 -16.55 -4.53
N TRP A 357 22.22 -15.68 -3.52
CA TRP A 357 22.59 -14.26 -3.60
C TRP A 357 24.05 -14.00 -3.98
N ARG A 358 24.97 -14.96 -3.77
CA ARG A 358 26.37 -14.81 -4.18
C ARG A 358 26.55 -14.77 -5.71
N ARG A 359 25.55 -15.27 -6.46
CA ARG A 359 25.54 -15.26 -7.93
C ARG A 359 24.73 -14.10 -8.51
N VAL A 360 24.11 -13.28 -7.66
CA VAL A 360 23.25 -12.16 -8.05
C VAL A 360 24.07 -10.88 -8.05
N ASN A 361 24.05 -10.15 -9.15
CA ASN A 361 24.64 -8.81 -9.21
C ASN A 361 23.76 -7.86 -8.38
N GLN A 362 24.38 -7.03 -7.55
CA GLN A 362 23.67 -6.02 -6.75
C GLN A 362 23.74 -4.65 -7.45
N PRO A 363 22.71 -3.80 -7.34
CA PRO A 363 22.79 -2.43 -7.82
C PRO A 363 23.83 -1.60 -7.03
N PRO A 364 24.44 -0.56 -7.64
CA PRO A 364 24.24 -0.07 -9.00
C PRO A 364 24.92 -0.94 -10.07
N TYR A 365 24.26 -1.15 -11.20
CA TYR A 365 24.79 -1.95 -12.31
C TYR A 365 25.70 -1.10 -13.22
N PRO A 366 26.80 -1.67 -13.76
CA PRO A 366 27.61 -0.99 -14.78
C PRO A 366 26.79 -0.67 -16.02
N ALA A 367 27.05 0.48 -16.66
CA ALA A 367 26.33 0.97 -17.84
C ALA A 367 26.39 0.05 -19.07
N MET A 368 27.26 -0.97 -19.07
CA MET A 368 27.32 -2.02 -20.09
C MET A 368 27.47 -3.40 -19.42
N GLY A 369 26.53 -4.31 -19.71
CA GLY A 369 26.84 -5.76 -19.74
C GLY A 369 26.27 -6.67 -18.64
N GLY A 370 25.34 -6.23 -17.80
CA GLY A 370 24.73 -7.08 -16.77
C GLY A 370 23.43 -7.76 -17.21
N ASN A 371 23.44 -8.66 -18.20
CA ASN A 371 22.24 -9.49 -18.47
C ASN A 371 21.87 -10.26 -17.19
N MET A 372 20.58 -10.26 -16.82
CA MET A 372 20.08 -11.10 -15.75
C MET A 372 20.45 -12.56 -16.03
N LYS A 373 21.28 -13.17 -15.17
CA LYS A 373 21.60 -14.59 -15.27
C LYS A 373 20.29 -15.39 -15.16
N ARG A 374 20.11 -16.34 -16.08
CA ARG A 374 18.86 -17.08 -16.32
C ARG A 374 18.26 -17.62 -15.01
N LEU A 375 16.99 -17.32 -14.77
CA LEU A 375 16.17 -18.00 -13.76
C LEU A 375 16.10 -19.49 -14.12
N GLY A 376 16.61 -20.37 -13.25
CA GLY A 376 16.73 -21.80 -13.49
C GLY A 376 15.35 -22.46 -13.63
N ARG A 377 15.16 -23.19 -14.74
CA ARG A 377 13.92 -23.91 -15.08
C ARG A 377 13.64 -25.09 -14.12
N ASP A 378 14.70 -25.64 -13.52
CA ASP A 378 14.66 -26.96 -12.87
C ASP A 378 14.45 -26.91 -11.34
N VAL A 379 14.45 -25.71 -10.73
CA VAL A 379 14.43 -25.60 -9.25
C VAL A 379 13.02 -25.37 -8.67
N ALA A 380 12.04 -24.96 -9.48
CA ALA A 380 10.75 -24.48 -8.93
C ALA A 380 9.46 -24.99 -9.62
N HIS A 381 9.56 -25.94 -10.58
CA HIS A 381 8.42 -26.48 -11.33
C HIS A 381 7.48 -25.43 -11.96
N PHE A 382 7.99 -24.25 -12.28
CA PHE A 382 7.23 -23.22 -13.00
C PHE A 382 7.05 -23.61 -14.47
N SER A 383 5.90 -23.27 -15.05
CA SER A 383 5.64 -23.46 -16.47
C SER A 383 6.17 -22.25 -17.24
N LEU A 384 7.50 -22.17 -17.40
CA LEU A 384 8.18 -21.05 -18.06
C LEU A 384 8.47 -21.35 -19.54
N VAL A 385 7.63 -22.14 -20.21
CA VAL A 385 7.81 -22.40 -21.65
C VAL A 385 7.67 -21.07 -22.40
N GLY A 386 8.76 -20.60 -23.02
CA GLY A 386 8.80 -19.31 -23.73
C GLY A 386 9.12 -18.09 -22.88
N ILE A 387 9.30 -18.20 -21.56
CA ILE A 387 9.69 -17.08 -20.68
C ILE A 387 11.18 -17.15 -20.39
N GLY A 388 11.96 -16.24 -20.99
CA GLY A 388 13.40 -16.07 -20.76
C GLY A 388 13.72 -14.79 -19.97
N GLY A 389 14.93 -14.74 -19.38
CA GLY A 389 15.40 -13.54 -18.68
C GLY A 389 15.47 -12.29 -19.56
N GLN A 390 15.68 -12.47 -20.87
CA GLN A 390 15.65 -11.40 -21.85
C GLN A 390 14.26 -10.74 -21.97
N ASN A 391 13.18 -11.53 -21.92
CA ASN A 391 11.82 -10.97 -22.02
C ASN A 391 11.50 -10.05 -20.83
N ILE A 392 11.95 -10.44 -19.63
CA ILE A 392 11.77 -9.64 -18.42
C ILE A 392 12.65 -8.38 -18.47
N ASN A 393 13.90 -8.51 -18.91
CA ASN A 393 14.81 -7.38 -19.04
C ASN A 393 14.35 -6.35 -20.08
N GLN A 394 13.64 -6.79 -21.11
CA GLN A 394 13.03 -5.95 -22.13
C GLN A 394 11.66 -5.37 -21.71
N GLY A 395 11.20 -5.60 -20.48
CA GLY A 395 9.92 -5.08 -19.99
C GLY A 395 8.69 -5.71 -20.65
N SER A 396 8.77 -6.96 -21.13
CA SER A 396 7.65 -7.60 -21.83
C SER A 396 6.46 -7.84 -20.88
N SER A 397 5.34 -7.16 -21.13
CA SER A 397 4.13 -7.22 -20.31
C SER A 397 3.58 -8.63 -20.18
N MET A 398 3.38 -9.33 -21.30
CA MET A 398 2.86 -10.71 -21.34
C MET A 398 3.69 -11.68 -20.49
N HIS A 399 5.02 -11.67 -20.66
CA HIS A 399 5.91 -12.61 -19.95
C HIS A 399 6.02 -12.26 -18.46
N THR A 400 6.04 -10.96 -18.14
CA THR A 400 6.08 -10.48 -16.75
C THR A 400 4.82 -10.87 -15.99
N LEU A 401 3.63 -10.58 -16.55
CA LEU A 401 2.36 -10.96 -15.92
C LEU A 401 2.21 -12.48 -15.78
N ALA A 402 2.64 -13.25 -16.78
CA ALA A 402 2.61 -14.70 -16.72
C ALA A 402 3.50 -15.26 -15.58
N LEU A 403 4.69 -14.70 -15.39
CA LEU A 403 5.60 -15.08 -14.30
C LEU A 403 5.02 -14.70 -12.93
N LEU A 404 4.53 -13.46 -12.79
CA LEU A 404 3.94 -12.96 -11.54
C LEU A 404 2.72 -13.77 -11.11
N TRP A 405 1.86 -14.14 -12.07
CA TRP A 405 0.74 -15.05 -11.81
C TRP A 405 1.20 -16.39 -11.22
N GLN A 406 2.23 -17.00 -11.79
CA GLN A 406 2.75 -18.29 -11.31
C GLN A 406 3.35 -18.19 -9.92
N LEU A 407 4.07 -17.10 -9.62
CA LEU A 407 4.61 -16.83 -8.29
C LEU A 407 3.49 -16.60 -7.26
N MET A 408 2.50 -15.78 -7.59
CA MET A 408 1.36 -15.50 -6.72
C MET A 408 0.57 -16.77 -6.40
N ARG A 409 0.37 -17.64 -7.39
CA ARG A 409 -0.27 -18.94 -7.20
C ARG A 409 0.52 -19.85 -6.25
N ARG A 410 1.84 -19.99 -6.45
CA ARG A 410 2.70 -20.81 -5.57
C ARG A 410 2.73 -20.29 -4.13
N SER A 411 2.74 -18.97 -3.94
CA SER A 411 2.80 -18.35 -2.60
C SER A 411 1.66 -18.78 -1.66
N ARG A 412 0.55 -19.28 -2.21
CA ARG A 412 -0.69 -19.54 -1.48
C ARG A 412 -0.93 -21.02 -1.22
N ASP A 413 -0.47 -21.87 -2.14
CA ASP A 413 -0.75 -23.30 -2.14
C ASP A 413 0.40 -24.15 -1.56
N GLY A 414 1.60 -23.59 -1.45
CA GLY A 414 2.80 -24.41 -1.25
C GLY A 414 3.16 -25.15 -2.54
N GLU A 415 3.45 -26.46 -2.46
CA GLU A 415 3.49 -27.29 -3.67
C GLU A 415 2.18 -27.15 -4.46
N ARG A 416 2.24 -27.30 -5.79
CA ARG A 416 1.18 -26.94 -6.73
C ARG A 416 -0.14 -27.69 -6.43
N ILE A 417 -1.01 -27.12 -5.59
CA ILE A 417 -2.36 -27.65 -5.38
C ILE A 417 -3.12 -27.52 -6.71
N GLY A 418 -3.70 -28.64 -7.15
CA GLY A 418 -4.49 -28.69 -8.37
C GLY A 418 -5.79 -27.91 -8.21
N ASP A 419 -6.21 -27.18 -9.25
CA ASP A 419 -7.47 -26.40 -9.27
C ASP A 419 -8.67 -27.26 -8.85
N GLN A 420 -8.66 -28.54 -9.23
CA GLN A 420 -9.69 -29.52 -8.89
C GLN A 420 -9.78 -29.79 -7.38
N ILE A 421 -8.66 -29.77 -6.66
CA ILE A 421 -8.64 -29.99 -5.20
C ILE A 421 -9.38 -28.85 -4.50
N ILE A 422 -9.09 -27.60 -4.91
CA ILE A 422 -9.75 -26.42 -4.36
C ILE A 422 -11.25 -26.45 -4.69
N LEU A 423 -11.61 -26.77 -5.94
CA LEU A 423 -13.01 -26.86 -6.36
C LEU A 423 -13.78 -27.94 -5.59
N ASN A 424 -13.18 -29.12 -5.41
CA ASN A 424 -13.76 -30.21 -4.64
C ASN A 424 -13.94 -29.81 -3.16
N TRP A 425 -12.94 -29.15 -2.58
CA TRP A 425 -13.01 -28.66 -1.21
C TRP A 425 -14.17 -27.66 -1.05
N VAL A 426 -14.27 -26.66 -1.94
CA VAL A 426 -15.36 -25.66 -1.91
C VAL A 426 -16.73 -26.34 -1.95
N ASN A 427 -16.95 -27.23 -2.91
CA ASN A 427 -18.23 -27.92 -3.06
C ASN A 427 -18.52 -28.87 -1.89
N SER A 428 -17.49 -29.49 -1.28
CA SER A 428 -17.66 -30.32 -0.09
C SER A 428 -18.14 -29.49 1.11
N GLN A 429 -17.57 -28.31 1.34
CA GLN A 429 -17.95 -27.41 2.44
C GLN A 429 -19.38 -26.91 2.28
N LEU A 430 -19.74 -26.49 1.07
CA LEU A 430 -21.10 -26.01 0.77
C LEU A 430 -22.15 -27.12 0.93
N SER A 431 -21.83 -28.35 0.48
CA SER A 431 -22.74 -29.50 0.56
C SER A 431 -22.97 -29.96 2.00
N GLN A 432 -21.92 -30.01 2.83
CA GLN A 432 -22.00 -30.43 4.22
C GLN A 432 -22.96 -29.57 5.06
N LYS A 433 -23.08 -28.27 4.72
CA LYS A 433 -23.99 -27.34 5.38
C LYS A 433 -25.28 -27.07 4.60
N ARG A 434 -25.61 -27.94 3.62
CA ARG A 434 -26.84 -27.89 2.82
C ARG A 434 -27.06 -26.53 2.14
N LYS A 435 -25.98 -25.91 1.65
CA LYS A 435 -26.05 -24.71 0.82
C LYS A 435 -26.33 -25.14 -0.62
N ASP A 436 -27.30 -24.51 -1.28
CA ASP A 436 -27.72 -24.86 -2.64
C ASP A 436 -26.73 -24.37 -3.73
N CYS A 437 -25.72 -23.59 -3.35
CA CYS A 437 -24.86 -22.83 -4.26
C CYS A 437 -23.56 -23.56 -4.67
N GLN A 438 -23.65 -24.75 -5.27
CA GLN A 438 -22.47 -25.42 -5.83
C GLN A 438 -21.98 -24.74 -7.12
N ILE A 439 -20.66 -24.77 -7.34
CA ILE A 439 -20.00 -24.26 -8.54
C ILE A 439 -19.37 -25.40 -9.36
N SER A 440 -19.52 -25.32 -10.67
CA SER A 440 -18.98 -26.32 -11.61
C SER A 440 -17.50 -26.09 -11.97
N SER A 441 -17.05 -24.83 -11.90
CA SER A 441 -15.67 -24.41 -12.16
C SER A 441 -15.46 -22.99 -11.64
N PHE A 442 -14.21 -22.50 -11.66
CA PHE A 442 -13.91 -21.09 -11.37
C PHE A 442 -14.37 -20.11 -12.47
N LYS A 443 -15.03 -20.61 -13.53
CA LYS A 443 -15.67 -19.82 -14.59
C LYS A 443 -17.20 -19.81 -14.47
N ASP A 444 -17.75 -20.44 -13.44
CA ASP A 444 -19.20 -20.57 -13.25
C ASP A 444 -19.87 -19.19 -13.06
N LYS A 445 -20.87 -18.89 -13.89
CA LYS A 445 -21.55 -17.59 -13.89
C LYS A 445 -22.31 -17.30 -12.59
N LYS A 446 -22.62 -18.31 -11.77
CA LYS A 446 -23.19 -18.11 -10.42
C LYS A 446 -22.28 -17.25 -9.54
N ILE A 447 -20.97 -17.31 -9.75
CA ILE A 447 -19.96 -16.54 -9.00
C ILE A 447 -20.16 -15.02 -9.18
N SER A 448 -20.73 -14.58 -10.31
CA SER A 448 -21.03 -13.16 -10.55
C SER A 448 -21.99 -12.54 -9.54
N THR A 449 -22.74 -13.35 -8.79
CA THR A 449 -23.63 -12.89 -7.72
C THR A 449 -22.93 -12.73 -6.37
N SER A 450 -21.69 -13.21 -6.27
CA SER A 450 -20.91 -13.39 -5.03
C SER A 450 -21.56 -14.30 -3.98
N LEU A 451 -22.76 -14.84 -4.20
CA LEU A 451 -23.45 -15.73 -3.26
C LEU A 451 -22.64 -16.98 -2.93
N PRO A 452 -22.00 -17.70 -3.88
CA PRO A 452 -21.17 -18.86 -3.54
C PRO A 452 -19.99 -18.50 -2.62
N VAL A 453 -19.43 -17.29 -2.77
CA VAL A 453 -18.33 -16.79 -1.93
C VAL A 453 -18.85 -16.46 -0.53
N ILE A 454 -19.98 -15.75 -0.43
CA ILE A 454 -20.62 -15.38 0.84
C ILE A 454 -21.07 -16.62 1.61
N ASP A 455 -21.72 -17.58 0.95
CA ASP A 455 -22.13 -18.84 1.56
C ASP A 455 -20.94 -19.65 2.06
N LEU A 456 -19.84 -19.69 1.30
CA LEU A 456 -18.62 -20.36 1.75
C LEU A 456 -18.02 -19.67 2.99
N ILE A 457 -18.01 -18.33 3.04
CA ILE A 457 -17.58 -17.58 4.22
C ILE A 457 -18.46 -17.92 5.44
N ASP A 458 -19.78 -18.00 5.26
CA ASP A 458 -20.72 -18.39 6.32
C ASP A 458 -20.45 -19.82 6.83
N VAL A 459 -20.06 -20.74 5.94
CA VAL A 459 -19.66 -22.10 6.34
C VAL A 459 -18.36 -22.09 7.15
N ILE A 460 -17.35 -21.33 6.71
CA ILE A 460 -16.03 -21.27 7.35
C ILE A 460 -16.08 -20.53 8.69
N ALA A 461 -16.86 -19.46 8.76
CA ALA A 461 -17.00 -18.57 9.90
C ALA A 461 -18.48 -18.22 10.18
N PRO A 462 -19.25 -19.18 10.75
CA PRO A 462 -20.67 -18.98 11.02
C PRO A 462 -20.94 -17.74 11.87
N GLY A 463 -22.02 -17.02 11.53
CA GLY A 463 -22.44 -15.81 12.24
C GLY A 463 -21.68 -14.52 11.85
N THR A 464 -20.70 -14.61 10.95
CA THR A 464 -20.01 -13.42 10.41
C THR A 464 -20.87 -12.70 9.37
N VAL A 465 -21.66 -13.46 8.60
CA VAL A 465 -22.50 -12.92 7.52
C VAL A 465 -23.80 -12.35 8.09
N LYS A 466 -24.01 -11.06 7.90
CA LYS A 466 -25.31 -10.39 8.09
C LYS A 466 -26.13 -10.53 6.80
N TRP A 467 -27.08 -11.45 6.79
CA TRP A 467 -27.84 -11.81 5.58
C TRP A 467 -28.82 -10.73 5.11
N ASP A 468 -29.24 -9.84 5.99
CA ASP A 468 -30.03 -8.63 5.68
C ASP A 468 -29.28 -7.65 4.76
N MET A 469 -27.95 -7.72 4.73
CA MET A 469 -27.10 -6.92 3.85
C MET A 469 -26.87 -7.57 2.48
N VAL A 470 -27.30 -8.81 2.27
CA VAL A 470 -27.01 -9.58 1.05
C VAL A 470 -28.21 -9.53 0.11
N LYS A 471 -27.99 -9.04 -1.11
CA LYS A 471 -29.02 -9.04 -2.16
C LYS A 471 -29.18 -10.46 -2.71
N ARG A 472 -30.42 -10.97 -2.74
CA ARG A 472 -30.78 -12.30 -3.26
C ARG A 472 -31.80 -12.20 -4.40
N ASN A 473 -31.89 -13.26 -5.20
CA ASN A 473 -32.75 -13.37 -6.39
C ASN A 473 -34.26 -13.47 -6.05
N GLU A 474 -34.82 -12.60 -5.22
CA GLU A 474 -36.23 -12.63 -4.83
C GLU A 474 -37.17 -12.01 -5.89
N ARG A 475 -36.62 -11.28 -6.88
CA ARG A 475 -37.39 -10.56 -7.93
C ARG A 475 -36.84 -10.70 -9.35
N GLY A 476 -36.07 -11.76 -9.63
CA GLY A 476 -35.38 -11.98 -10.92
C GLY A 476 -33.87 -12.05 -10.79
N ASN A 477 -33.14 -11.89 -11.90
CA ASN A 477 -31.67 -11.84 -11.89
C ASN A 477 -31.18 -10.58 -11.18
N LEU A 478 -30.21 -10.70 -10.26
CA LEU A 478 -29.49 -9.54 -9.71
C LEU A 478 -28.94 -8.66 -10.83
N ASN A 479 -29.18 -7.35 -10.73
CA ASN A 479 -28.61 -6.37 -11.65
C ASN A 479 -27.09 -6.20 -11.38
N LYS A 480 -26.39 -5.43 -12.23
CA LYS A 480 -24.93 -5.24 -12.09
C LYS A 480 -24.55 -4.56 -10.77
N GLU A 481 -25.37 -3.63 -10.30
CA GLU A 481 -25.13 -2.87 -9.07
C GLU A 481 -25.27 -3.76 -7.83
N ASP A 482 -26.34 -4.55 -7.74
CA ASP A 482 -26.55 -5.53 -6.66
C ASP A 482 -25.43 -6.57 -6.62
N LYS A 483 -24.96 -7.02 -7.79
CA LYS A 483 -23.81 -7.94 -7.89
C LYS A 483 -22.53 -7.31 -7.36
N LEU A 484 -22.28 -6.04 -7.72
CA LEU A 484 -21.13 -5.29 -7.25
C LEU A 484 -21.21 -5.03 -5.73
N ASP A 485 -22.40 -4.70 -5.22
CA ASP A 485 -22.66 -4.50 -3.80
C ASP A 485 -22.36 -5.78 -2.99
N ASN A 486 -22.89 -6.92 -3.44
CA ASN A 486 -22.56 -8.22 -2.85
C ASN A 486 -21.06 -8.56 -2.95
N ALA A 487 -20.40 -8.19 -4.05
CA ALA A 487 -18.97 -8.46 -4.25
C ALA A 487 -18.10 -7.62 -3.30
N LYS A 488 -18.41 -6.32 -3.13
CA LYS A 488 -17.76 -5.44 -2.13
C LYS A 488 -17.87 -6.02 -0.72
N TYR A 489 -19.07 -6.49 -0.39
CA TYR A 489 -19.34 -7.14 0.89
C TYR A 489 -18.55 -8.45 1.06
N ALA A 490 -18.56 -9.33 0.06
CA ALA A 490 -17.87 -10.62 0.08
C ALA A 490 -16.35 -10.48 0.26
N VAL A 491 -15.71 -9.56 -0.50
CA VAL A 491 -14.27 -9.30 -0.41
C VAL A 491 -13.90 -8.80 1.00
N SER A 492 -14.69 -7.88 1.54
CA SER A 492 -14.46 -7.32 2.88
C SER A 492 -14.68 -8.35 3.98
N LEU A 493 -15.70 -9.22 3.86
CA LEU A 493 -15.90 -10.33 4.78
C LEU A 493 -14.74 -11.33 4.75
N ALA A 494 -14.24 -11.68 3.56
CA ALA A 494 -13.08 -12.57 3.42
C ALA A 494 -11.85 -12.00 4.15
N ARG A 495 -11.59 -10.70 3.99
CA ARG A 495 -10.51 -10.01 4.71
C ARG A 495 -10.75 -9.97 6.22
N LYS A 496 -11.99 -9.74 6.67
CA LYS A 496 -12.36 -9.72 8.10
C LYS A 496 -12.11 -11.05 8.80
N ILE A 497 -12.47 -12.17 8.16
CA ILE A 497 -12.22 -13.50 8.75
C ILE A 497 -10.73 -13.85 8.80
N GLY A 498 -9.90 -13.17 7.99
CA GLY A 498 -8.45 -13.35 7.97
C GLY A 498 -7.89 -13.90 6.66
N ALA A 499 -8.69 -14.00 5.60
CA ALA A 499 -8.21 -14.41 4.28
C ALA A 499 -7.47 -13.25 3.59
N ARG A 500 -6.26 -13.50 3.09
CA ARG A 500 -5.40 -12.50 2.43
C ARG A 500 -5.78 -12.33 0.95
N VAL A 501 -6.92 -11.69 0.72
CA VAL A 501 -7.52 -11.54 -0.61
C VAL A 501 -7.12 -10.22 -1.27
N TYR A 502 -6.64 -10.33 -2.51
CA TYR A 502 -6.30 -9.21 -3.39
C TYR A 502 -7.28 -9.03 -4.56
N ALA A 503 -8.23 -9.95 -4.72
CA ALA A 503 -9.29 -9.81 -5.71
C ALA A 503 -10.13 -8.57 -5.45
N LEU A 504 -10.48 -7.89 -6.53
CA LEU A 504 -11.37 -6.74 -6.51
C LEU A 504 -12.83 -7.20 -6.65
N PRO A 505 -13.81 -6.39 -6.21
CA PRO A 505 -15.23 -6.71 -6.40
C PRO A 505 -15.57 -7.02 -7.86
N ASP A 506 -15.05 -6.24 -8.81
CA ASP A 506 -15.30 -6.44 -10.23
C ASP A 506 -14.79 -7.80 -10.75
N ASP A 507 -13.71 -8.34 -10.18
CA ASP A 507 -13.19 -9.66 -10.56
C ASP A 507 -14.21 -10.77 -10.29
N LEU A 508 -15.03 -10.63 -9.25
CA LEU A 508 -16.11 -11.58 -8.95
C LEU A 508 -17.28 -11.36 -9.91
N VAL A 509 -17.70 -10.11 -10.12
CA VAL A 509 -18.83 -9.75 -11.00
C VAL A 509 -18.59 -10.21 -12.44
N GLU A 510 -17.38 -10.01 -12.94
CA GLU A 510 -16.97 -10.41 -14.29
C GLU A 510 -16.57 -11.89 -14.39
N VAL A 511 -16.35 -12.55 -13.24
CA VAL A 511 -15.89 -13.94 -13.12
C VAL A 511 -14.50 -14.11 -13.76
N ASN A 512 -13.54 -13.28 -13.32
CA ASN A 512 -12.14 -13.39 -13.72
C ASN A 512 -11.55 -14.69 -13.15
N PRO A 513 -11.23 -15.71 -13.98
CA PRO A 513 -10.94 -17.05 -13.49
C PRO A 513 -9.70 -17.12 -12.59
N LYS A 514 -8.68 -16.30 -12.88
CA LYS A 514 -7.46 -16.21 -12.08
C LYS A 514 -7.78 -15.68 -10.69
N MET A 515 -8.48 -14.55 -10.63
CA MET A 515 -8.78 -13.87 -9.36
C MET A 515 -9.79 -14.65 -8.53
N VAL A 516 -10.80 -15.25 -9.16
CA VAL A 516 -11.77 -16.15 -8.53
C VAL A 516 -11.08 -17.38 -7.92
N LEU A 517 -10.16 -18.03 -8.65
CA LEU A 517 -9.36 -19.13 -8.09
C LEU A 517 -8.61 -18.67 -6.84
N THR A 518 -7.93 -17.51 -6.90
CA THR A 518 -7.19 -17.01 -5.73
C THR A 518 -8.08 -16.66 -4.56
N MET A 519 -9.31 -16.17 -4.79
CA MET A 519 -10.29 -15.92 -3.74
C MET A 519 -10.62 -17.22 -2.98
N PHE A 520 -11.00 -18.28 -3.71
CA PHE A 520 -11.33 -19.57 -3.10
C PHE A 520 -10.13 -20.24 -2.44
N ALA A 521 -8.93 -20.14 -3.02
CA ALA A 521 -7.70 -20.63 -2.41
C ALA A 521 -7.41 -19.92 -1.07
N CYS A 522 -7.62 -18.59 -0.99
CA CYS A 522 -7.42 -17.84 0.25
C CYS A 522 -8.43 -18.26 1.34
N LEU A 523 -9.69 -18.50 0.95
CA LEU A 523 -10.72 -19.00 1.85
C LEU A 523 -10.42 -20.43 2.33
N MET A 524 -9.93 -21.31 1.45
CA MET A 524 -9.47 -22.66 1.79
C MET A 524 -8.30 -22.62 2.77
N GLY A 525 -7.26 -21.84 2.46
CA GLY A 525 -6.10 -21.67 3.33
C GLY A 525 -6.45 -21.11 4.72
N HIS A 526 -7.52 -20.33 4.84
CA HIS A 526 -8.05 -19.90 6.14
C HIS A 526 -8.88 -21.00 6.81
N GLY A 527 -9.80 -21.62 6.08
CA GLY A 527 -10.72 -22.64 6.62
C GLY A 527 -10.02 -23.89 7.14
N MET A 528 -8.94 -24.33 6.49
CA MET A 528 -8.16 -25.50 6.93
C MET A 528 -7.25 -25.24 8.14
N LYS A 529 -6.95 -23.97 8.46
CA LYS A 529 -6.15 -23.61 9.64
C LYS A 529 -6.94 -23.64 10.95
N ARG A 530 -8.28 -23.70 10.88
CA ARG A 530 -9.10 -23.95 12.07
C ARG A 530 -9.08 -25.45 12.36
N PRO A 531 -8.62 -25.91 13.54
CA PRO A 531 -8.91 -27.26 13.96
C PRO A 531 -10.43 -27.38 14.06
N THR A 532 -11.04 -28.12 13.14
CA THR A 532 -12.43 -28.50 13.29
C THR A 532 -12.55 -29.29 14.59
N ALA A 533 -13.46 -28.88 15.47
CA ALA A 533 -13.68 -29.48 16.79
C ALA A 533 -14.17 -30.95 16.74
N GLU A 534 -14.14 -31.60 15.57
CA GLU A 534 -14.61 -32.97 15.34
C GLU A 534 -13.55 -33.87 14.67
N ALA A 535 -12.31 -33.41 14.44
CA ALA A 535 -11.25 -34.24 13.86
C ALA A 535 -10.14 -34.58 14.88
N HIS A 536 -10.52 -35.08 16.06
CA HIS A 536 -9.60 -35.81 16.94
C HIS A 536 -9.49 -37.28 16.51
N THR A 537 -8.98 -37.54 15.30
CA THR A 537 -8.20 -38.76 15.03
C THR A 537 -7.45 -38.62 13.71
N ARG A 538 -6.14 -38.87 13.75
CA ARG A 538 -5.15 -38.79 12.65
C ARG A 538 -4.61 -37.39 12.33
N ILE A 539 -3.96 -36.80 13.32
CA ILE A 539 -2.71 -36.07 13.04
C ILE A 539 -1.70 -37.14 12.62
N LEU A 540 -1.63 -37.44 11.33
CA LEU A 540 -0.41 -38.01 10.79
C LEU A 540 0.61 -36.88 10.82
N GLN A 541 1.55 -37.01 11.76
CA GLN A 541 2.87 -36.40 11.63
C GLN A 541 3.35 -36.71 10.21
N LEU A 542 3.38 -35.70 9.35
CA LEU A 542 4.25 -35.76 8.19
C LEU A 542 5.68 -35.58 8.73
N PRO A 543 6.62 -36.49 8.42
CA PRO A 543 7.89 -36.55 9.12
C PRO A 543 8.72 -35.30 8.84
N GLU A 544 9.39 -34.83 9.89
CA GLU A 544 10.71 -34.22 9.76
C GLU A 544 11.61 -35.20 8.98
N CYS A 545 11.82 -34.96 7.70
CA CYS A 545 12.87 -35.59 6.89
C CYS A 545 13.72 -34.45 6.32
N LEU A 546 14.81 -34.13 7.00
CA LEU A 546 16.17 -34.62 6.71
C LEU A 546 16.82 -33.92 5.52
N CYS A 547 17.90 -33.21 5.84
CA CYS A 547 18.96 -32.74 4.95
C CYS A 547 19.20 -33.64 3.74
N LEU A 548 19.14 -33.06 2.54
CA LEU A 548 20.00 -33.45 1.42
C LEU A 548 20.57 -32.19 0.76
N SER A 549 21.71 -31.79 1.30
CA SER A 549 22.78 -31.14 0.55
C SER A 549 23.19 -31.99 -0.65
N TYR A 550 23.63 -31.32 -1.73
CA TYR A 550 24.18 -31.83 -3.01
C TYR A 550 23.19 -31.94 -4.18
N CYS A 551 23.19 -30.89 -5.01
CA CYS A 551 23.36 -30.99 -6.47
C CYS A 551 23.89 -29.63 -6.97
N PHE A 552 25.21 -29.49 -6.93
CA PHE A 552 25.96 -28.43 -7.59
C PHE A 552 26.37 -28.94 -8.98
N GLU A 553 26.45 -28.00 -9.92
CA GLU A 553 27.05 -28.10 -11.28
C GLU A 553 26.11 -28.36 -12.47
N ALA A 554 26.47 -27.63 -13.54
CA ALA A 554 26.00 -27.70 -14.92
C ALA A 554 24.67 -27.00 -15.30
N ALA A 555 24.63 -25.67 -15.23
CA ALA A 555 23.91 -24.82 -16.20
C ALA A 555 24.28 -23.33 -16.01
N LEU A 556 25.55 -22.97 -16.17
CA LEU A 556 26.03 -21.58 -16.26
C LEU A 556 27.18 -21.51 -17.27
N LEU A 557 26.82 -21.63 -18.54
CA LEU A 557 27.47 -20.94 -19.66
C LEU A 557 26.38 -20.19 -20.42
#